data_AF-A0A221ZTU3-F1
#
_entry.id   AF-A0A221ZTU3-F1
#
_cell.length_a   1.000
_cell.length_b   1.000
_cell.length_c   1.000
_cell.angle_alpha   90.00
_cell.angle_beta   90.00
_cell.angle_gamma   90.00
#
_symmetry.space_group_name_H-M   'P 1'
#
loop_
_entity.id
_entity.type
_entity.pdbx_description
1 polymer ?
#
loop_
_entity_poly.entity_id
_entity_poly.type
_entity_poly.pdbx_seq_one_letter_code
_entity_poly.pdbx_strand_id
1 'polypeptide(L)'
;MRVRGPQAILILLSGALALTGTWAGPHSLSYFYTAVSRPDRGDSRFIAVGYVDDTQFVRFDSDAPNPRMEPRAPWIEQEGQGYWDRETRNVMGSAQINRVDLKTLRGYYNQSEAGSHTIQIMYGCDVGPDGLLLRGYRQDAYDGADYIALNEDLRSWTAADMAAQITKRKWEAADVAEGERSYLQGRCVEWLQKYLEMGKDTLQRAEPPKTHVTRHPSSDLGVTLRCWALGFYPKEISLTWQREGQDQSQDMELVETRPSGDGTFQKWAALVVPPGEEQSYTCHVQHEGLQEPLTLRWDPPQPPVPIVGIIVGLVLLLVAVAMVTGVVIWRKKRSGEKGGSYTQAAGSDSAQGSDVSLTKDPRV
;
A
#
# COMPACT_ATOMS: atom_id res chain seq x y z
N MET A 1 -29.88 -19.91 61.31
CA MET A 1 -28.46 -19.80 60.90
C MET A 1 -28.34 -20.06 59.41
N ARG A 2 -28.08 -19.02 58.60
CA ARG A 2 -27.04 -19.04 57.55
C ARG A 2 -26.86 -17.64 57.00
N VAL A 3 -25.61 -17.20 57.08
CA VAL A 3 -25.08 -15.88 56.81
C VAL A 3 -25.07 -15.63 55.30
N ARG A 4 -25.51 -14.44 54.88
CA ARG A 4 -25.39 -13.95 53.50
C ARG A 4 -23.99 -13.33 53.36
N GLY A 5 -23.05 -14.08 52.80
CA GLY A 5 -21.70 -13.61 52.46
C GLY A 5 -21.67 -12.87 51.12
N PRO A 6 -20.68 -11.99 50.90
CA PRO A 6 -20.69 -10.99 49.83
C PRO A 6 -20.41 -11.61 48.45
N GLN A 7 -21.11 -11.11 47.44
CA GLN A 7 -20.89 -11.45 46.03
C GLN A 7 -19.47 -11.02 45.62
N ALA A 8 -18.61 -11.99 45.35
CA ALA A 8 -17.35 -11.77 44.67
C ALA A 8 -17.63 -11.40 43.21
N ILE A 9 -17.34 -10.16 42.85
CA ILE A 9 -17.32 -9.68 41.46
C ILE A 9 -16.12 -10.35 40.79
N LEU A 10 -16.38 -11.35 39.93
CA LEU A 10 -15.39 -11.87 39.00
C LEU A 10 -15.14 -10.80 37.92
N ILE A 11 -14.00 -10.11 38.02
CA ILE A 11 -13.47 -9.29 36.94
C ILE A 11 -12.96 -10.27 35.87
N LEU A 12 -13.68 -10.36 34.74
CA LEU A 12 -13.20 -11.03 33.54
C LEU A 12 -12.04 -10.22 32.96
N LEU A 13 -10.81 -10.67 33.23
CA LEU A 13 -9.61 -10.31 32.48
C LEU A 13 -9.70 -10.97 31.09
N SER A 14 -10.50 -10.39 30.21
CA SER A 14 -10.49 -10.69 28.78
C SER A 14 -9.85 -9.50 28.05
N GLY A 15 -8.53 -9.39 28.20
CA GLY A 15 -7.70 -8.41 27.50
C GLY A 15 -6.34 -9.02 27.23
N ALA A 16 -5.95 -8.99 25.95
CA ALA A 16 -4.66 -9.43 25.41
C ALA A 16 -4.45 -10.94 25.21
N LEU A 17 -5.30 -11.56 24.39
CA LEU A 17 -4.76 -12.46 23.35
C LEU A 17 -4.46 -11.59 22.14
N ALA A 18 -3.32 -10.88 22.19
CA ALA A 18 -2.70 -10.41 20.97
C ALA A 18 -2.31 -11.67 20.20
N LEU A 19 -3.09 -11.98 19.17
CA LEU A 19 -2.70 -12.93 18.15
C LEU A 19 -1.39 -12.43 17.58
N THR A 20 -0.27 -12.99 18.03
CA THR A 20 0.94 -13.10 17.22
C THR A 20 0.67 -14.13 16.12
N GLY A 21 -0.37 -13.88 15.32
CA GLY A 21 -0.48 -14.44 13.99
C GLY A 21 0.44 -13.61 13.14
N THR A 22 1.36 -14.25 12.43
CA THR A 22 2.04 -13.62 11.31
C THR A 22 0.98 -12.94 10.45
N TRP A 23 1.09 -11.63 10.26
CA TRP A 23 0.19 -10.85 9.40
C TRP A 23 0.26 -11.26 7.91
N ALA A 24 1.01 -12.32 7.57
CA ALA A 24 1.03 -12.87 6.22
C ALA A 24 -0.39 -13.25 5.81
N GLY A 25 -0.98 -12.41 4.97
CA GLY A 25 -2.26 -12.69 4.32
C GLY A 25 -2.15 -13.86 3.35
N PRO A 26 -3.29 -14.35 2.83
CA PRO A 26 -3.27 -15.28 1.72
C PRO A 26 -2.63 -14.63 0.49
N HIS A 27 -1.97 -15.44 -0.33
CA HIS A 27 -1.40 -15.02 -1.61
C HIS A 27 -2.20 -15.58 -2.77
N SER A 28 -2.20 -14.91 -3.91
CA SER A 28 -2.97 -15.28 -5.10
C SER A 28 -2.13 -15.25 -6.37
N LEU A 29 -2.37 -16.20 -7.28
CA LEU A 29 -1.88 -16.18 -8.66
C LEU A 29 -3.09 -16.05 -9.59
N SER A 30 -3.15 -14.95 -10.34
CA SER A 30 -4.28 -14.61 -11.20
C SER A 30 -3.83 -14.37 -12.64
N TYR A 31 -4.54 -14.93 -13.61
CA TYR A 31 -4.39 -14.60 -15.02
C TYR A 31 -5.68 -14.00 -15.56
N PHE A 32 -5.55 -12.94 -16.36
CA PHE A 32 -6.66 -12.26 -17.01
C PHE A 32 -6.41 -12.22 -18.51
N TYR A 33 -7.31 -12.83 -19.27
CA TYR A 33 -7.29 -12.82 -20.73
C TYR A 33 -8.42 -11.93 -21.23
N THR A 34 -8.16 -11.20 -22.31
CA THR A 34 -9.15 -10.37 -23.00
C THR A 34 -8.98 -10.53 -24.50
N ALA A 35 -10.02 -11.03 -25.15
CA ALA A 35 -10.11 -11.20 -26.59
C ALA A 35 -11.18 -10.26 -27.14
N VAL A 36 -10.82 -9.42 -28.10
CA VAL A 36 -11.74 -8.45 -28.73
C VAL A 36 -11.81 -8.72 -30.23
N SER A 37 -12.99 -9.03 -30.76
CA SER A 37 -13.18 -9.17 -32.21
C SER A 37 -13.10 -7.80 -32.89
N ARG A 38 -12.49 -7.72 -34.08
CA ARG A 38 -12.40 -6.48 -34.86
C ARG A 38 -12.89 -6.74 -36.28
N PRO A 39 -14.20 -6.63 -36.54
CA PRO A 39 -14.79 -6.90 -37.86
C PRO A 39 -14.06 -6.19 -39.01
N ASP A 40 -13.70 -4.91 -38.81
CA ASP A 40 -13.00 -4.09 -39.81
C ASP A 40 -11.59 -4.58 -40.17
N ARG A 41 -10.97 -5.41 -39.32
CA ARG A 41 -9.60 -5.94 -39.52
C ARG A 41 -9.57 -7.42 -39.86
N GLY A 42 -10.71 -8.12 -39.80
CA GLY A 42 -10.78 -9.58 -40.04
C GLY A 42 -10.09 -10.46 -38.99
N ASP A 43 -9.64 -9.89 -37.87
CA ASP A 43 -8.96 -10.59 -36.79
C ASP A 43 -9.42 -10.10 -35.40
N SER A 44 -9.05 -10.84 -34.35
CA SER A 44 -9.22 -10.44 -32.95
C SER A 44 -7.92 -9.86 -32.39
N ARG A 45 -8.01 -9.01 -31.37
CA ARG A 45 -6.87 -8.70 -30.50
C ARG A 45 -6.97 -9.57 -29.25
N PHE A 46 -5.86 -10.14 -28.83
CA PHE A 46 -5.77 -10.93 -27.60
C PHE A 46 -4.71 -10.35 -26.68
N ILE A 47 -5.10 -10.06 -25.44
CA ILE A 47 -4.22 -9.59 -24.38
C ILE A 47 -4.30 -10.57 -23.23
N ALA A 48 -3.16 -10.93 -22.66
CA ALA A 48 -3.08 -11.71 -21.43
C ALA A 48 -2.17 -11.01 -20.43
N VAL A 49 -2.57 -11.00 -19.17
CA VAL A 49 -1.75 -10.47 -18.07
C VAL A 49 -1.81 -11.44 -16.89
N GLY A 50 -0.69 -11.57 -16.18
CA GLY A 50 -0.57 -12.39 -14.97
C GLY A 50 -0.13 -11.55 -13.79
N TYR A 51 -0.73 -11.82 -12.63
CA TYR A 51 -0.47 -11.15 -11.36
C TYR A 51 -0.15 -12.19 -10.28
N VAL A 52 0.82 -11.85 -9.44
CA VAL A 52 0.93 -12.43 -8.08
C VAL A 52 0.50 -11.34 -7.12
N ASP A 53 -0.55 -11.59 -6.36
CA ASP A 53 -1.26 -10.60 -5.56
C ASP A 53 -1.62 -9.37 -6.42
N ASP A 54 -1.07 -8.22 -6.05
CA ASP A 54 -1.32 -6.96 -6.75
C ASP A 54 -0.19 -6.56 -7.71
N THR A 55 0.78 -7.46 -7.93
CA THR A 55 1.96 -7.21 -8.76
C THR A 55 1.87 -7.92 -10.09
N GLN A 56 1.75 -7.15 -11.18
CA GLN A 56 1.82 -7.70 -12.53
C GLN A 56 3.23 -8.25 -12.80
N PHE A 57 3.33 -9.50 -13.25
CA PHE A 57 4.62 -10.12 -13.54
C PHE A 57 4.80 -10.55 -14.99
N VAL A 58 3.71 -10.76 -15.74
CA VAL A 58 3.76 -11.10 -17.16
C VAL A 58 2.70 -10.39 -17.98
N ARG A 59 2.98 -10.22 -19.28
CA ARG A 59 2.05 -9.70 -20.28
C ARG A 59 2.29 -10.31 -21.65
N PHE A 60 1.22 -10.51 -22.40
CA PHE A 60 1.23 -10.80 -23.83
C PHE A 60 0.24 -9.87 -24.56
N ASP A 61 0.59 -9.45 -25.78
CA ASP A 61 -0.28 -8.67 -26.66
C ASP A 61 -0.12 -9.19 -28.10
N SER A 62 -1.21 -9.68 -28.70
CA SER A 62 -1.18 -10.24 -30.05
C SER A 62 -0.87 -9.20 -31.12
N ASP A 63 -1.08 -7.91 -30.82
CA ASP A 63 -0.80 -6.80 -31.76
C ASP A 63 0.67 -6.33 -31.68
N ALA A 64 1.48 -6.88 -30.77
CA ALA A 64 2.90 -6.55 -30.70
C ALA A 64 3.62 -6.98 -32.01
N PRO A 65 4.67 -6.27 -32.47
CA PRO A 65 5.41 -6.65 -33.68
C PRO A 65 6.02 -8.05 -33.63
N ASN A 66 6.35 -8.55 -32.43
CA ASN A 66 6.83 -9.90 -32.17
C ASN A 66 6.10 -10.47 -30.94
N PRO A 67 4.86 -11.00 -31.11
CA PRO A 67 4.04 -11.45 -29.99
C PRO A 67 4.72 -12.57 -29.21
N ARG A 68 5.04 -12.31 -27.95
CA ARG A 68 5.60 -13.27 -26.99
C ARG A 68 5.21 -12.89 -25.58
N MET A 69 5.32 -13.85 -24.65
CA MET A 69 5.15 -13.55 -23.24
C MET A 69 6.33 -12.68 -22.77
N GLU A 70 6.04 -11.55 -22.15
CA GLU A 70 7.03 -10.57 -21.70
C GLU A 70 7.02 -10.43 -20.17
N PRO A 71 8.19 -10.30 -19.54
CA PRO A 71 8.29 -10.01 -18.12
C PRO A 71 7.76 -8.60 -17.81
N ARG A 72 7.15 -8.45 -16.64
CA ARG A 72 6.67 -7.17 -16.06
C ARG A 72 7.16 -6.93 -14.64
N ALA A 73 7.91 -7.88 -14.08
CA ALA A 73 8.58 -7.74 -12.79
C ALA A 73 10.04 -8.26 -12.89
N PRO A 74 11.02 -7.63 -12.20
CA PRO A 74 12.42 -8.04 -12.30
C PRO A 74 12.69 -9.48 -11.86
N TRP A 75 11.95 -9.98 -10.87
CA TRP A 75 12.18 -11.32 -10.32
C TRP A 75 11.84 -12.44 -11.31
N ILE A 76 10.91 -12.24 -12.26
CA ILE A 76 10.57 -13.26 -13.26
C ILE A 76 11.60 -13.34 -14.40
N GLU A 77 12.41 -12.29 -14.62
CA GLU A 77 13.42 -12.26 -15.69
C GLU A 77 14.50 -13.34 -15.54
N GLN A 78 14.63 -13.90 -14.34
CA GLN A 78 15.55 -14.99 -14.03
C GLN A 78 15.13 -16.34 -14.63
N GLU A 79 13.88 -16.48 -15.07
CA GLU A 79 13.42 -17.70 -15.75
C GLU A 79 14.15 -17.92 -17.08
N GLY A 80 14.51 -19.17 -17.34
CA GLY A 80 15.20 -19.56 -18.57
C GLY A 80 14.31 -19.52 -19.81
N GLN A 81 14.93 -19.53 -21.00
CA GLN A 81 14.23 -19.47 -22.29
C GLN A 81 13.10 -20.51 -22.45
N GLY A 82 13.28 -21.72 -21.89
CA GLY A 82 12.27 -22.76 -21.95
C GLY A 82 10.94 -22.41 -21.27
N TYR A 83 10.97 -21.58 -20.21
CA TYR A 83 9.77 -21.02 -19.59
C TYR A 83 9.06 -20.07 -20.58
N TRP A 84 9.79 -19.08 -21.08
CA TRP A 84 9.24 -18.06 -21.98
C TRP A 84 8.67 -18.65 -23.27
N ASP A 85 9.35 -19.64 -23.87
CA ASP A 85 8.88 -20.33 -25.07
C ASP A 85 7.58 -21.11 -24.79
N ARG A 86 7.50 -21.76 -23.62
CA ARG A 86 6.31 -22.53 -23.23
C ARG A 86 5.13 -21.60 -22.94
N GLU A 87 5.33 -20.54 -22.17
CA GLU A 87 4.27 -19.58 -21.85
C GLU A 87 3.80 -18.83 -23.10
N THR A 88 4.73 -18.49 -24.01
CA THR A 88 4.39 -17.92 -25.33
C THR A 88 3.55 -18.89 -26.15
N ARG A 89 3.91 -20.18 -26.20
CA ARG A 89 3.11 -21.19 -26.92
C ARG A 89 1.71 -21.36 -26.31
N ASN A 90 1.61 -21.41 -24.99
CA ASN A 90 0.34 -21.55 -24.27
C ASN A 90 -0.60 -20.38 -24.59
N VAL A 91 -0.10 -19.14 -24.44
CA VAL A 91 -0.91 -17.94 -24.64
C VAL A 91 -1.33 -17.74 -26.10
N MET A 92 -0.48 -18.12 -27.07
CA MET A 92 -0.86 -18.14 -28.49
C MET A 92 -1.95 -19.18 -28.77
N GLY A 93 -1.89 -20.35 -28.12
CA GLY A 93 -2.96 -21.35 -28.18
C GLY A 93 -4.28 -20.80 -27.64
N SER A 94 -4.25 -20.13 -26.49
CA SER A 94 -5.41 -19.45 -25.90
C SER A 94 -5.97 -18.36 -26.81
N ALA A 95 -5.12 -17.58 -27.47
CA ALA A 95 -5.55 -16.56 -28.44
C ALA A 95 -6.33 -17.17 -29.61
N GLN A 96 -5.86 -18.30 -30.15
CA GLN A 96 -6.55 -18.99 -31.23
C GLN A 96 -7.88 -19.60 -30.79
N ILE A 97 -7.94 -20.18 -29.59
CA ILE A 97 -9.19 -20.69 -29.00
C ILE A 97 -10.21 -19.55 -28.85
N ASN A 98 -9.80 -18.44 -28.23
CA ASN A 98 -10.68 -17.28 -28.03
C ASN A 98 -11.16 -16.64 -29.35
N ARG A 99 -10.35 -16.69 -30.41
CA ARG A 99 -10.77 -16.26 -31.75
C ARG A 99 -11.93 -17.10 -32.29
N VAL A 100 -11.92 -18.41 -32.03
CA VAL A 100 -13.00 -19.32 -32.41
C VAL A 100 -14.21 -19.12 -31.50
N ASP A 101 -13.98 -18.93 -30.20
CA ASP A 101 -15.05 -18.71 -29.22
C ASP A 101 -15.81 -17.42 -29.50
N LEU A 102 -15.13 -16.33 -29.88
CA LEU A 102 -15.77 -15.08 -30.30
C LEU A 102 -16.80 -15.30 -31.42
N LYS A 103 -16.46 -16.13 -32.43
CA LYS A 103 -17.39 -16.47 -33.51
C LYS A 103 -18.53 -17.36 -33.04
N THR A 104 -18.22 -18.29 -32.14
CA THR A 104 -19.18 -19.25 -31.58
C THR A 104 -20.23 -18.55 -30.72
N LEU A 105 -19.79 -17.69 -29.79
CA LEU A 105 -20.67 -16.92 -28.91
C LEU A 105 -21.55 -15.96 -29.71
N ARG A 106 -20.97 -15.23 -30.68
CA ARG A 106 -21.75 -14.40 -31.62
C ARG A 106 -22.88 -15.20 -32.28
N GLY A 107 -22.60 -16.44 -32.68
CA GLY A 107 -23.60 -17.36 -33.23
C GLY A 107 -24.67 -17.76 -32.22
N TYR A 108 -24.30 -18.12 -30.99
CA TYR A 108 -25.27 -18.49 -29.94
C TYR A 108 -26.21 -17.34 -29.59
N TYR A 109 -25.72 -16.10 -29.62
CA TYR A 109 -26.51 -14.90 -29.35
C TYR A 109 -27.19 -14.30 -30.60
N ASN A 110 -27.04 -14.92 -31.78
CA ASN A 110 -27.58 -14.41 -33.05
C ASN A 110 -27.19 -12.94 -33.35
N GLN A 111 -25.94 -12.57 -33.02
CA GLN A 111 -25.44 -11.21 -33.17
C GLN A 111 -24.90 -10.96 -34.60
N SER A 112 -24.92 -9.69 -35.02
CA SER A 112 -24.46 -9.25 -36.34
C SER A 112 -22.95 -9.44 -36.53
N GLU A 113 -22.52 -9.73 -37.77
CA GLU A 113 -21.09 -9.83 -38.10
C GLU A 113 -20.33 -8.50 -38.01
N ALA A 114 -21.05 -7.38 -38.13
CA ALA A 114 -20.48 -6.04 -38.00
C ALA A 114 -20.22 -5.62 -36.55
N GLY A 115 -20.72 -6.39 -35.57
CA GLY A 115 -20.53 -6.12 -34.14
C GLY A 115 -19.13 -6.50 -33.65
N SER A 116 -18.53 -5.60 -32.86
CA SER A 116 -17.36 -5.91 -32.04
C SER A 116 -17.81 -6.54 -30.74
N HIS A 117 -17.15 -7.64 -30.35
CA HIS A 117 -17.49 -8.44 -29.18
C HIS A 117 -16.25 -8.74 -28.35
N THR A 118 -16.44 -8.96 -27.05
CA THR A 118 -15.35 -9.15 -26.10
C THR A 118 -15.56 -10.41 -25.27
N ILE A 119 -14.54 -11.26 -25.17
CA ILE A 119 -14.45 -12.34 -24.18
C ILE A 119 -13.40 -11.93 -23.15
N GLN A 120 -13.74 -12.09 -21.87
CA GLN A 120 -12.81 -11.93 -20.76
C GLN A 120 -12.76 -13.22 -19.96
N ILE A 121 -11.57 -13.68 -19.59
CA ILE A 121 -11.38 -14.88 -18.77
C ILE A 121 -10.49 -14.52 -17.60
N MET A 122 -10.92 -14.87 -16.40
CA MET A 122 -10.13 -14.79 -15.18
C MET A 122 -9.98 -16.19 -14.61
N TYR A 123 -8.75 -16.61 -14.30
CA TYR A 123 -8.53 -17.87 -13.57
C TYR A 123 -7.29 -17.80 -12.71
N GLY A 124 -7.26 -18.59 -11.65
CA GLY A 124 -6.20 -18.50 -10.65
C GLY A 124 -6.46 -19.31 -9.39
N CYS A 125 -5.52 -19.23 -8.47
CA CYS A 125 -5.59 -19.90 -7.18
C CYS A 125 -5.10 -19.00 -6.06
N ASP A 126 -5.68 -19.21 -4.88
CA ASP A 126 -5.31 -18.56 -3.62
C ASP A 126 -4.70 -19.61 -2.69
N VAL A 127 -3.60 -19.26 -2.02
CA VAL A 127 -2.93 -20.10 -1.03
C VAL A 127 -2.87 -19.41 0.32
N GLY A 128 -3.01 -20.20 1.38
CA GLY A 128 -2.87 -19.71 2.74
C GLY A 128 -1.42 -19.47 3.13
N PRO A 129 -1.18 -18.94 4.34
CA PRO A 129 0.17 -18.73 4.87
C PRO A 129 0.96 -20.03 5.05
N ASP A 130 0.26 -21.17 5.15
CA ASP A 130 0.82 -22.52 5.17
C ASP A 130 1.16 -23.06 3.77
N GLY A 131 0.90 -22.28 2.72
CA GLY A 131 1.10 -22.65 1.32
C GLY A 131 0.04 -23.60 0.77
N LEU A 132 -1.02 -23.91 1.52
CA LEU A 132 -2.09 -24.80 1.07
C LEU A 132 -3.14 -24.04 0.25
N LEU A 133 -3.74 -24.72 -0.73
CA LEU A 133 -4.81 -24.16 -1.55
C LEU A 133 -6.02 -23.78 -0.68
N LEU A 134 -6.42 -22.52 -0.76
CA LEU A 134 -7.67 -22.01 -0.18
C LEU A 134 -8.81 -22.04 -1.19
N ARG A 135 -8.53 -21.59 -2.43
CA ARG A 135 -9.54 -21.43 -3.48
C ARG A 135 -8.88 -21.57 -4.85
N GLY A 136 -9.55 -22.27 -5.76
CA GLY A 136 -9.29 -22.18 -7.20
C GLY A 136 -10.48 -21.52 -7.87
N TYR A 137 -10.27 -20.76 -8.93
CA TYR A 137 -11.35 -20.12 -9.66
C TYR A 137 -11.07 -20.04 -11.15
N ARG A 138 -12.17 -20.07 -11.91
CA ARG A 138 -12.22 -19.72 -13.32
C ARG A 138 -13.58 -19.08 -13.62
N GLN A 139 -13.57 -17.94 -14.29
CA GLN A 139 -14.76 -17.21 -14.71
C GLN A 139 -14.53 -16.64 -16.11
N ASP A 140 -15.51 -16.84 -16.97
CA ASP A 140 -15.50 -16.35 -18.34
C ASP A 140 -16.71 -15.39 -18.49
N ALA A 141 -16.50 -14.24 -19.13
CA ALA A 141 -17.47 -13.18 -19.38
C ALA A 141 -17.53 -12.83 -20.87
N TYR A 142 -18.70 -12.42 -21.34
CA TYR A 142 -18.95 -12.03 -22.73
C TYR A 142 -19.65 -10.67 -22.79
N ASP A 143 -19.08 -9.74 -23.57
CA ASP A 143 -19.53 -8.34 -23.70
C ASP A 143 -19.73 -7.62 -22.35
N GLY A 144 -18.87 -7.96 -21.36
CA GLY A 144 -18.87 -7.36 -20.03
C GLY A 144 -19.86 -7.97 -19.03
N ALA A 145 -20.64 -8.98 -19.44
CA ALA A 145 -21.54 -9.73 -18.55
C ALA A 145 -20.99 -11.13 -18.26
N ASP A 146 -21.28 -11.64 -17.06
CA ASP A 146 -20.93 -13.02 -16.68
C ASP A 146 -21.50 -14.01 -17.71
N TYR A 147 -20.68 -15.00 -18.11
CA TYR A 147 -21.09 -16.03 -19.06
C TYR A 147 -21.11 -17.41 -18.40
N ILE A 148 -19.96 -17.90 -17.92
CA ILE A 148 -19.87 -19.20 -17.24
C ILE A 148 -18.77 -19.17 -16.16
N ALA A 149 -19.01 -19.82 -15.03
CA ALA A 149 -18.08 -19.86 -13.90
C ALA A 149 -17.91 -21.28 -13.36
N LEU A 150 -16.68 -21.65 -13.00
CA LEU A 150 -16.37 -22.87 -12.27
C LEU A 150 -16.80 -22.67 -10.81
N ASN A 151 -17.57 -23.61 -10.27
CA ASN A 151 -18.04 -23.56 -8.89
C ASN A 151 -16.90 -23.89 -7.92
N GLU A 152 -17.10 -23.52 -6.64
CA GLU A 152 -16.09 -23.72 -5.59
C GLU A 152 -15.74 -25.20 -5.33
N ASP A 153 -16.61 -26.12 -5.77
CA ASP A 153 -16.33 -27.57 -5.74
C ASP A 153 -15.28 -28.01 -6.78
N LEU A 154 -14.88 -27.12 -7.69
CA LEU A 154 -13.99 -27.33 -8.84
C LEU A 154 -14.43 -28.48 -9.75
N ARG A 155 -15.73 -28.79 -9.78
CA ARG A 155 -16.29 -29.95 -10.51
C ARG A 155 -17.50 -29.57 -11.35
N SER A 156 -18.25 -28.55 -10.92
CA SER A 156 -19.49 -28.15 -11.58
C SER A 156 -19.41 -26.71 -12.10
N TRP A 157 -20.29 -26.39 -13.05
CA TRP A 157 -20.33 -25.09 -13.71
C TRP A 157 -21.64 -24.35 -13.44
N THR A 158 -21.56 -23.05 -13.27
CA THR A 158 -22.71 -22.14 -13.26
C THR A 158 -22.74 -21.36 -14.57
N ALA A 159 -23.85 -21.42 -15.29
CA ALA A 159 -24.07 -20.71 -16.55
C ALA A 159 -25.02 -19.54 -16.32
N ALA A 160 -24.68 -18.36 -16.82
CA ALA A 160 -25.42 -17.13 -16.56
C ALA A 160 -26.75 -17.05 -17.34
N ASP A 161 -26.80 -17.61 -18.54
CA ASP A 161 -27.99 -17.56 -19.40
C ASP A 161 -28.16 -18.82 -20.28
N MET A 162 -29.17 -18.80 -21.15
CA MET A 162 -29.49 -19.92 -22.05
C MET A 162 -28.40 -20.22 -23.09
N ALA A 163 -27.62 -19.24 -23.52
CA ALA A 163 -26.50 -19.45 -24.43
C ALA A 163 -25.33 -20.09 -23.69
N ALA A 164 -25.05 -19.66 -22.47
CA ALA A 164 -24.06 -20.27 -21.59
C ALA A 164 -24.40 -21.73 -21.23
N GLN A 165 -25.69 -22.10 -21.14
CA GLN A 165 -26.11 -23.49 -20.96
C GLN A 165 -25.64 -24.41 -22.09
N ILE A 166 -25.45 -23.90 -23.31
CA ILE A 166 -24.91 -24.68 -24.43
C ILE A 166 -23.46 -25.06 -24.14
N THR A 167 -22.65 -24.09 -23.70
CA THR A 167 -21.25 -24.31 -23.33
C THR A 167 -21.13 -25.20 -22.12
N LYS A 168 -21.93 -24.97 -21.07
CA LYS A 168 -21.97 -25.83 -19.88
C LYS A 168 -22.15 -27.31 -20.24
N ARG A 169 -23.17 -27.64 -21.05
CA ARG A 169 -23.40 -29.04 -21.47
C ARG A 169 -22.24 -29.63 -22.25
N LYS A 170 -21.59 -28.84 -23.12
CA LYS A 170 -20.41 -29.27 -23.88
C LYS A 170 -19.21 -29.53 -22.97
N TRP A 171 -18.97 -28.65 -22.00
CA TRP A 171 -17.87 -28.76 -21.06
C TRP A 171 -18.06 -29.90 -20.06
N GLU A 172 -19.28 -30.13 -19.59
CA GLU A 172 -19.62 -31.29 -18.75
C GLU A 172 -19.46 -32.60 -19.51
N ALA A 173 -19.93 -32.68 -20.76
CA ALA A 173 -19.76 -33.87 -21.59
C ALA A 173 -18.29 -34.18 -21.93
N ALA A 174 -17.44 -33.15 -21.97
CA ALA A 174 -16.00 -33.27 -22.22
C ALA A 174 -15.14 -33.31 -20.94
N ASP A 175 -15.77 -33.31 -19.76
CA ASP A 175 -15.11 -33.30 -18.45
C ASP A 175 -14.05 -32.20 -18.28
N VAL A 176 -14.32 -31.00 -18.80
CA VAL A 176 -13.38 -29.86 -18.75
C VAL A 176 -13.02 -29.47 -17.31
N ALA A 177 -13.95 -29.67 -16.37
CA ALA A 177 -13.73 -29.34 -14.96
C ALA A 177 -12.55 -30.11 -14.35
N GLU A 178 -12.32 -31.37 -14.71
CA GLU A 178 -11.22 -32.15 -14.15
C GLU A 178 -9.85 -31.62 -14.61
N GLY A 179 -9.76 -31.12 -15.86
CA GLY A 179 -8.56 -30.45 -16.36
C GLY A 179 -8.26 -29.14 -15.63
N GLU A 180 -9.30 -28.31 -15.42
CA GLU A 180 -9.20 -27.07 -14.65
C GLU A 180 -8.79 -27.36 -13.20
N ARG A 181 -9.46 -28.31 -12.56
CA ARG A 181 -9.18 -28.73 -11.19
C ARG A 181 -7.75 -29.25 -11.04
N SER A 182 -7.27 -30.08 -11.96
CA SER A 182 -5.89 -30.58 -11.95
C SER A 182 -4.87 -29.43 -12.04
N TYR A 183 -5.11 -28.43 -12.88
CA TYR A 183 -4.26 -27.24 -12.95
C TYR A 183 -4.32 -26.41 -11.66
N LEU A 184 -5.52 -26.09 -11.19
CA LEU A 184 -5.76 -25.20 -10.05
C LEU A 184 -5.26 -25.80 -8.72
N GLN A 185 -5.42 -27.10 -8.52
CA GLN A 185 -4.97 -27.79 -7.29
C GLN A 185 -3.48 -28.17 -7.31
N GLY A 186 -2.86 -28.27 -8.49
CA GLY A 186 -1.46 -28.65 -8.64
C GLY A 186 -0.61 -27.49 -9.15
N ARG A 187 -0.51 -27.37 -10.47
CA ARG A 187 0.42 -26.44 -11.13
C ARG A 187 0.25 -24.99 -10.68
N CYS A 188 -0.97 -24.50 -10.48
CA CYS A 188 -1.19 -23.12 -10.05
C CYS A 188 -0.52 -22.86 -8.69
N VAL A 189 -0.76 -23.74 -7.70
CA VAL A 189 -0.18 -23.65 -6.36
C VAL A 189 1.35 -23.77 -6.41
N GLU A 190 1.87 -24.74 -7.16
CA GLU A 190 3.33 -24.94 -7.34
C GLU A 190 4.02 -23.70 -7.92
N TRP A 191 3.43 -23.10 -8.97
CA TRP A 191 3.98 -21.90 -9.58
C TRP A 191 3.85 -20.67 -8.67
N LEU A 192 2.73 -20.52 -7.96
CA LEU A 192 2.56 -19.42 -7.00
C LEU A 192 3.63 -19.49 -5.90
N GLN A 193 3.85 -20.66 -5.30
CA GLN A 193 4.91 -20.83 -4.29
C GLN A 193 6.30 -20.50 -4.85
N LYS A 194 6.60 -20.95 -6.08
CA LYS A 194 7.86 -20.62 -6.74
C LYS A 194 8.01 -19.11 -6.94
N TYR A 195 6.98 -18.43 -7.44
CA TYR A 195 7.02 -16.98 -7.68
C TYR A 195 7.14 -16.18 -6.38
N LEU A 196 6.47 -16.61 -5.30
CA LEU A 196 6.61 -16.01 -3.98
C LEU A 196 8.04 -16.10 -3.45
N GLU A 197 8.73 -17.22 -3.67
CA GLU A 197 10.13 -17.37 -3.29
C GLU A 197 11.06 -16.51 -4.18
N MET A 198 10.84 -16.51 -5.49
CA MET A 198 11.63 -15.70 -6.43
C MET A 198 11.48 -14.19 -6.18
N GLY A 199 10.26 -13.76 -5.89
CA GLY A 199 9.88 -12.36 -5.70
C GLY A 199 9.79 -11.96 -4.24
N LYS A 200 10.34 -12.73 -3.29
CA LYS A 200 10.14 -12.58 -1.84
C LYS A 200 10.27 -11.14 -1.34
N ASP A 201 11.37 -10.47 -1.70
CA ASP A 201 11.65 -9.09 -1.27
C ASP A 201 10.65 -8.05 -1.81
N THR A 202 9.93 -8.40 -2.89
CA THR A 202 8.94 -7.55 -3.57
C THR A 202 7.52 -7.90 -3.16
N LEU A 203 7.18 -9.19 -3.13
CA LEU A 203 5.81 -9.69 -2.96
C LEU A 203 5.41 -9.83 -1.49
N GLN A 204 6.36 -10.14 -0.61
CA GLN A 204 6.13 -10.30 0.83
C GLN A 204 6.59 -9.09 1.64
N ARG A 205 6.70 -7.93 1.00
CA ARG A 205 6.97 -6.66 1.69
C ARG A 205 5.67 -6.03 2.14
N ALA A 206 5.73 -5.27 3.23
CA ALA A 206 4.66 -4.40 3.66
C ALA A 206 5.21 -2.98 3.82
N GLU A 207 4.69 -2.05 3.01
CA GLU A 207 5.05 -0.64 3.04
C GLU A 207 3.92 0.14 3.73
N PRO A 208 4.16 0.76 4.90
CA PRO A 208 3.13 1.49 5.62
C PRO A 208 2.68 2.75 4.86
N PRO A 209 1.40 3.13 4.95
CA PRO A 209 0.89 4.34 4.32
C PRO A 209 1.48 5.61 4.94
N LYS A 210 1.87 6.54 4.08
CA LYS A 210 2.08 7.95 4.46
C LYS A 210 0.72 8.60 4.56
N THR A 211 0.34 8.99 5.78
CA THR A 211 -1.00 9.48 6.07
C THR A 211 -1.01 10.94 6.50
N HIS A 212 -2.08 11.65 6.13
CA HIS A 212 -2.34 13.01 6.58
C HIS A 212 -3.81 13.38 6.36
N VAL A 213 -4.28 14.42 7.07
CA VAL A 213 -5.64 14.95 6.93
C VAL A 213 -5.59 16.35 6.35
N THR A 214 -6.31 16.57 5.25
CA THR A 214 -6.48 17.87 4.59
C THR A 214 -7.82 18.48 4.94
N ARG A 215 -7.88 19.81 5.03
CA ARG A 215 -9.08 20.59 5.32
C ARG A 215 -9.41 21.49 4.15
N HIS A 216 -10.62 21.35 3.62
CA HIS A 216 -11.13 22.17 2.52
C HIS A 216 -12.43 22.87 2.96
N PRO A 217 -12.39 24.17 3.27
CA PRO A 217 -13.59 24.94 3.59
C PRO A 217 -14.48 25.08 2.35
N SER A 218 -15.79 24.91 2.53
CA SER A 218 -16.81 25.26 1.55
C SER A 218 -17.68 26.39 2.11
N SER A 219 -18.01 27.39 1.29
CA SER A 219 -18.77 28.56 1.75
C SER A 219 -20.19 28.21 2.20
N ASP A 220 -20.78 27.15 1.64
CA ASP A 220 -22.21 26.88 1.74
C ASP A 220 -22.52 25.54 2.43
N LEU A 221 -21.53 24.65 2.57
CA LEU A 221 -21.74 23.23 2.93
C LEU A 221 -20.96 22.77 4.17
N GLY A 222 -20.15 23.64 4.80
CA GLY A 222 -19.30 23.27 5.93
C GLY A 222 -17.85 23.03 5.53
N VAL A 223 -17.16 22.13 6.23
CA VAL A 223 -15.73 21.86 6.02
C VAL A 223 -15.55 20.41 5.58
N THR A 224 -14.91 20.19 4.44
CA THR A 224 -14.52 18.84 4.03
C THR A 224 -13.20 18.46 4.69
N LEU A 225 -13.21 17.39 5.47
CA LEU A 225 -11.99 16.73 5.94
C LEU A 225 -11.70 15.55 5.02
N ARG A 226 -10.47 15.44 4.52
CA ARG A 226 -10.03 14.31 3.70
C ARG A 226 -8.78 13.67 4.27
N CYS A 227 -8.91 12.40 4.64
CA CYS A 227 -7.84 11.55 5.13
C CYS A 227 -7.19 10.83 3.97
N TRP A 228 -5.90 11.02 3.79
CA TRP A 228 -5.10 10.40 2.74
C TRP A 228 -4.26 9.26 3.28
N ALA A 229 -4.15 8.20 2.50
CA ALA A 229 -3.14 7.16 2.64
C ALA A 229 -2.42 7.02 1.30
N LEU A 230 -1.10 7.18 1.29
CA LEU A 230 -0.27 7.22 0.08
C LEU A 230 0.93 6.28 0.20
N GLY A 231 1.34 5.68 -0.91
CA GLY A 231 2.61 4.96 -1.00
C GLY A 231 2.66 3.68 -0.17
N PHE A 232 1.53 2.98 -0.05
CA PHE A 232 1.45 1.72 0.72
C PHE A 232 1.38 0.49 -0.19
N TYR A 233 1.78 -0.65 0.34
CA TYR A 233 1.67 -1.97 -0.27
C TYR A 233 1.53 -3.03 0.83
N PRO A 234 0.64 -4.04 0.73
CA PRO A 234 -0.25 -4.38 -0.40
C PRO A 234 -1.44 -3.43 -0.52
N LYS A 235 -2.33 -3.65 -1.52
CA LYS A 235 -3.46 -2.74 -1.79
C LYS A 235 -4.52 -2.70 -0.69
N GLU A 236 -4.61 -3.77 0.11
CA GLU A 236 -5.67 -3.92 1.12
C GLU A 236 -5.42 -2.95 2.27
N ILE A 237 -6.37 -2.04 2.48
CA ILE A 237 -6.29 -0.98 3.49
C ILE A 237 -7.69 -0.57 3.92
N SER A 238 -7.87 -0.30 5.21
CA SER A 238 -9.13 0.24 5.75
C SER A 238 -8.94 1.67 6.21
N LEU A 239 -9.79 2.57 5.69
CA LEU A 239 -9.89 3.98 6.09
C LEU A 239 -11.31 4.22 6.60
N THR A 240 -11.47 4.55 7.87
CA THR A 240 -12.77 4.87 8.46
C THR A 240 -12.72 6.20 9.20
N TRP A 241 -13.81 6.95 9.12
CA TRP A 241 -13.99 8.14 9.94
C TRP A 241 -14.86 7.83 11.14
N GLN A 242 -14.48 8.36 12.29
CA GLN A 242 -15.22 8.27 13.54
C GLN A 242 -15.47 9.65 14.12
N ARG A 243 -16.61 9.81 14.79
CA ARG A 243 -16.94 10.94 15.64
C ARG A 243 -17.27 10.40 17.02
N GLU A 244 -16.53 10.83 18.04
CA GLU A 244 -16.71 10.35 19.43
C GLU A 244 -16.72 8.81 19.57
N GLY A 245 -15.98 8.12 18.69
CA GLY A 245 -15.91 6.65 18.63
C GLY A 245 -17.00 5.98 17.80
N GLN A 246 -17.92 6.73 17.18
CA GLN A 246 -18.95 6.19 16.29
C GLN A 246 -18.56 6.33 14.81
N ASP A 247 -18.62 5.21 14.08
CA ASP A 247 -18.31 5.15 12.64
C ASP A 247 -19.26 6.02 11.79
N GLN A 248 -18.69 6.76 10.84
CA GLN A 248 -19.38 7.69 9.93
C GLN A 248 -19.50 7.12 8.50
N SER A 249 -19.68 5.81 8.37
CA SER A 249 -19.59 5.10 7.08
C SER A 249 -20.65 5.51 6.05
N GLN A 250 -21.80 6.04 6.47
CA GLN A 250 -22.88 6.49 5.56
C GLN A 250 -22.62 7.89 4.98
N ASP A 251 -21.93 8.76 5.73
CA ASP A 251 -21.68 10.15 5.35
C ASP A 251 -20.30 10.34 4.72
N MET A 252 -19.49 9.27 4.67
CA MET A 252 -18.15 9.31 4.11
C MET A 252 -18.15 9.00 2.60
N GLU A 253 -17.41 9.82 1.86
CA GLU A 253 -16.95 9.51 0.52
C GLU A 253 -15.65 8.71 0.62
N LEU A 254 -15.72 7.41 0.31
CA LEU A 254 -14.57 6.53 0.25
C LEU A 254 -14.28 6.16 -1.20
N VAL A 255 -13.08 6.51 -1.67
CA VAL A 255 -12.67 6.12 -3.03
C VAL A 255 -12.07 4.72 -3.06
N GLU A 256 -12.19 4.06 -4.21
CA GLU A 256 -11.46 2.83 -4.49
C GLU A 256 -9.94 3.05 -4.38
N THR A 257 -9.25 2.00 -3.96
CA THR A 257 -7.79 2.00 -3.88
C THR A 257 -7.22 2.05 -5.30
N ARG A 258 -6.30 2.97 -5.56
CA ARG A 258 -5.74 3.22 -6.90
C ARG A 258 -4.24 2.97 -6.92
N PRO A 259 -3.68 2.45 -8.02
CA PRO A 259 -2.24 2.33 -8.17
C PRO A 259 -1.60 3.72 -8.31
N SER A 260 -0.41 3.89 -7.74
CA SER A 260 0.42 5.10 -7.87
C SER A 260 1.33 5.08 -9.11
N GLY A 261 1.56 3.89 -9.68
CA GLY A 261 2.41 3.68 -10.87
C GLY A 261 3.84 3.25 -10.57
N ASP A 262 4.26 3.27 -9.31
CA ASP A 262 5.57 2.82 -8.80
C ASP A 262 5.50 1.46 -8.08
N GLY A 263 4.38 0.76 -8.19
CA GLY A 263 4.11 -0.49 -7.48
C GLY A 263 3.45 -0.30 -6.10
N THR A 264 3.15 0.94 -5.70
CA THR A 264 2.39 1.24 -4.47
C THR A 264 0.96 1.71 -4.78
N PHE A 265 0.18 1.91 -3.72
CA PHE A 265 -1.21 2.31 -3.78
C PHE A 265 -1.50 3.62 -3.06
N GLN A 266 -2.65 4.20 -3.38
CA GLN A 266 -3.20 5.39 -2.74
C GLN A 266 -4.72 5.24 -2.55
N LYS A 267 -5.23 5.78 -1.44
CA LYS A 267 -6.66 5.81 -1.10
C LYS A 267 -6.94 7.05 -0.24
N TRP A 268 -8.18 7.51 -0.25
CA TRP A 268 -8.61 8.54 0.70
C TRP A 268 -10.07 8.35 1.10
N ALA A 269 -10.40 8.87 2.28
CA ALA A 269 -11.76 8.96 2.79
C ALA A 269 -12.05 10.41 3.16
N ALA A 270 -13.18 10.95 2.71
CA ALA A 270 -13.59 12.32 3.01
C ALA A 270 -14.99 12.35 3.63
N LEU A 271 -15.26 13.36 4.43
CA LEU A 271 -16.62 13.68 4.88
C LEU A 271 -16.74 15.18 5.11
N VAL A 272 -17.99 15.65 5.22
CA VAL A 272 -18.30 17.04 5.49
C VAL A 272 -18.66 17.21 6.97
N VAL A 273 -17.99 18.13 7.66
CA VAL A 273 -18.21 18.43 9.08
C VAL A 273 -18.72 19.86 9.30
N PRO A 274 -19.42 20.13 10.41
CA PRO A 274 -19.69 21.48 10.86
C PRO A 274 -18.39 22.25 11.15
N PRO A 275 -18.27 23.52 10.73
CA PRO A 275 -17.13 24.37 11.09
C PRO A 275 -16.98 24.49 12.61
N GLY A 276 -15.77 24.29 13.13
CA GLY A 276 -15.47 24.31 14.56
C GLY A 276 -15.54 22.94 15.24
N GLU A 277 -16.14 21.94 14.60
CA GLU A 277 -16.23 20.58 15.13
C GLU A 277 -15.14 19.65 14.57
N GLU A 278 -14.20 20.15 13.75
CA GLU A 278 -13.22 19.32 13.02
C GLU A 278 -12.40 18.40 13.95
N GLN A 279 -12.09 18.84 15.17
CA GLN A 279 -11.31 18.09 16.15
C GLN A 279 -12.06 16.89 16.77
N SER A 280 -13.39 16.84 16.64
CA SER A 280 -14.21 15.73 17.11
C SER A 280 -14.19 14.52 16.17
N TYR A 281 -13.64 14.68 14.97
CA TYR A 281 -13.54 13.65 13.94
C TYR A 281 -12.13 13.07 13.88
N THR A 282 -12.04 11.75 13.85
CA THR A 282 -10.79 10.99 13.73
C THR A 282 -10.85 10.07 12.52
N CYS A 283 -9.78 10.03 11.73
CA CYS A 283 -9.60 9.04 10.68
C CYS A 283 -8.77 7.87 11.23
N HIS A 284 -9.30 6.66 11.12
CA HIS A 284 -8.64 5.42 11.51
C HIS A 284 -8.11 4.73 10.26
N VAL A 285 -6.84 4.36 10.30
CA VAL A 285 -6.14 3.69 9.18
C VAL A 285 -5.59 2.36 9.67
N GLN A 286 -6.02 1.28 9.04
CA GLN A 286 -5.52 -0.07 9.28
C GLN A 286 -4.86 -0.59 8.00
N HIS A 287 -3.63 -1.08 8.14
CA HIS A 287 -2.83 -1.60 7.04
C HIS A 287 -1.80 -2.59 7.61
N GLU A 288 -1.47 -3.64 6.86
CA GLU A 288 -0.49 -4.67 7.27
C GLU A 288 0.91 -4.10 7.56
N GLY A 289 1.31 -3.04 6.85
CA GLY A 289 2.59 -2.37 7.06
C GLY A 289 2.70 -1.58 8.36
N LEU A 290 1.58 -1.39 9.08
CA LEU A 290 1.55 -0.66 10.35
C LEU A 290 1.68 -1.62 11.54
N GLN A 291 2.53 -1.26 12.51
CA GLN A 291 2.64 -2.00 13.78
C GLN A 291 1.34 -1.91 14.60
N GLU A 292 0.71 -0.73 14.58
CA GLU A 292 -0.57 -0.47 15.23
C GLU A 292 -1.42 0.42 14.32
N PRO A 293 -2.76 0.30 14.36
CA PRO A 293 -3.66 1.19 13.63
C PRO A 293 -3.38 2.67 13.93
N LEU A 294 -3.36 3.50 12.90
CA LEU A 294 -3.18 4.94 13.08
C LEU A 294 -4.53 5.62 13.32
N THR A 295 -4.55 6.58 14.23
CA THR A 295 -5.69 7.48 14.45
C THR A 295 -5.24 8.91 14.19
N LEU A 296 -5.81 9.54 13.18
CA LEU A 296 -5.41 10.85 12.68
C LEU A 296 -6.50 11.87 12.95
N ARG A 297 -6.09 13.08 13.34
CA ARG A 297 -6.94 14.27 13.38
C ARG A 297 -6.43 15.28 12.38
N TRP A 298 -7.29 16.22 11.99
CA TRP A 298 -6.81 17.39 11.28
C TRP A 298 -5.96 18.25 12.23
N ASP A 299 -4.71 18.49 11.88
CA ASP A 299 -3.82 19.39 12.63
C ASP A 299 -3.74 20.75 11.90
N PRO A 300 -4.09 21.88 12.54
CA PRO A 300 -3.95 23.20 11.94
C PRO A 300 -2.49 23.50 11.60
N PRO A 301 -2.20 24.20 10.49
CA PRO A 301 -0.83 24.65 10.22
C PRO A 301 -0.32 25.49 11.40
N GLN A 302 0.83 25.11 11.95
CA GLN A 302 1.44 25.86 13.05
C GLN A 302 1.76 27.28 12.59
N PRO A 303 1.45 28.32 13.39
CA PRO A 303 1.86 29.67 13.06
C PRO A 303 3.39 29.70 12.94
N PRO A 304 3.95 30.43 11.96
CA PRO A 304 5.39 30.55 11.84
C PRO A 304 5.95 31.06 13.18
N VAL A 305 6.84 30.28 13.78
CA VAL A 305 7.60 30.72 14.96
C VAL A 305 8.22 32.07 14.59
N PRO A 306 8.11 33.12 15.42
CA PRO A 306 8.62 34.45 15.09
C PRO A 306 10.15 34.45 15.20
N ILE A 307 10.82 33.73 14.30
CA ILE A 307 12.28 33.58 14.24
C ILE A 307 12.93 34.97 14.14
N VAL A 308 12.30 35.90 13.40
CA VAL A 308 12.75 37.30 13.31
C VAL A 308 12.69 38.00 14.67
N GLY A 309 11.64 37.78 15.47
CA GLY A 309 11.50 38.38 16.81
C GLY A 309 12.56 37.85 17.79
N ILE A 310 12.89 36.57 17.70
CA ILE A 310 13.95 35.93 18.51
C ILE A 310 15.33 36.47 18.12
N ILE A 311 15.61 36.60 16.82
CA ILE A 311 16.89 37.14 16.32
C ILE A 311 17.06 38.61 16.73
N VAL A 312 16.04 39.45 16.54
CA VAL A 312 16.08 40.86 16.95
C VAL A 312 16.27 40.99 18.46
N GLY A 313 15.54 40.17 19.25
CA GLY A 313 15.70 40.12 20.71
C GLY A 313 17.12 39.77 21.13
N LEU A 314 17.73 38.74 20.53
CA LEU A 314 19.10 38.32 20.82
C LEU A 314 20.14 39.39 20.46
N VAL A 315 19.99 40.03 19.30
CA VAL A 315 20.90 41.11 18.86
C VAL A 315 20.84 42.30 19.81
N LEU A 316 19.63 42.73 20.20
CA LEU A 316 19.47 43.84 21.16
C LEU A 316 20.09 43.52 22.52
N LEU A 317 19.97 42.27 22.98
CA LEU A 317 20.54 41.82 24.23
C LEU A 317 22.08 41.83 24.18
N LEU A 318 22.68 41.36 23.09
CA LEU A 318 24.13 41.43 22.86
C LEU A 318 24.65 42.87 22.81
N VAL A 319 23.93 43.77 22.13
CA VAL A 319 24.29 45.19 22.07
C VAL A 319 24.21 45.83 23.46
N ALA A 320 23.17 45.53 24.24
CA ALA A 320 23.05 46.03 25.60
C ALA A 320 24.20 45.55 26.50
N VAL A 321 24.57 44.27 26.42
CA VAL A 321 25.71 43.71 27.16
C VAL A 321 27.04 44.37 26.74
N ALA A 322 27.25 44.59 25.45
CA ALA A 322 28.42 45.30 24.93
C ALA A 322 28.49 46.76 25.40
N MET A 323 27.35 47.45 25.46
CA MET A 323 27.27 48.82 25.97
C MET A 323 27.56 48.88 27.47
N VAL A 324 27.00 47.97 28.26
CA VAL A 324 27.26 47.90 29.71
C VAL A 324 28.73 47.60 29.99
N THR A 325 29.32 46.62 29.31
CA THR A 325 30.75 46.30 29.44
C THR A 325 31.63 47.47 29.01
N GLY A 326 31.31 48.16 27.92
CA GLY A 326 31.99 49.38 27.49
C GLY A 326 31.94 50.50 28.52
N VAL A 327 30.77 50.75 29.12
CA VAL A 327 30.58 51.76 30.18
C VAL A 327 31.36 51.41 31.45
N VAL A 328 31.37 50.14 31.85
CA VAL A 328 32.12 49.65 33.02
C VAL A 328 33.63 49.82 32.80
N ILE A 329 34.14 49.45 31.62
CA ILE A 329 35.56 49.61 31.27
C ILE A 329 35.93 51.10 31.24
N TRP A 330 35.08 51.96 30.67
CA TRP A 330 35.33 53.40 30.60
C TRP A 330 35.33 54.08 31.96
N ARG A 331 34.40 53.71 32.86
CA ARG A 331 34.41 54.16 34.26
C ARG A 331 35.67 53.69 35.01
N LYS A 332 36.09 52.44 34.79
CA LYS A 332 37.32 51.89 35.40
C LYS A 332 38.58 52.62 34.91
N LYS A 333 38.61 53.04 33.63
CA LYS A 333 39.72 53.80 33.03
C LYS A 333 39.76 55.27 33.47
N ARG A 334 38.60 55.91 33.70
CA ARG A 334 38.52 57.30 34.20
C ARG A 334 38.78 57.46 35.70
N SER A 335 38.72 56.38 36.47
CA SER A 335 39.01 56.41 37.91
C SER A 335 40.49 56.14 38.25
N GLY A 336 41.35 55.96 37.25
CA GLY A 336 42.73 55.49 37.41
C GLY A 336 43.82 56.48 36.99
N GLU A 337 43.59 57.80 37.11
CA GLU A 337 44.62 58.80 36.77
C GLU A 337 44.75 59.88 37.84
N LYS A 338 45.48 59.54 38.91
CA LYS A 338 46.21 60.50 39.76
C LYS A 338 47.36 59.81 40.50
N GLY A 339 48.58 60.20 40.13
CA GLY A 339 49.75 60.32 41.02
C GLY A 339 50.60 59.08 41.23
N GLY A 340 51.77 59.04 40.58
CA GLY A 340 52.82 58.05 40.83
C GLY A 340 53.77 58.41 41.98
N SER A 341 54.77 57.54 42.20
CA SER A 341 56.17 57.84 42.55
C SER A 341 56.80 56.78 43.48
N TYR A 342 57.79 56.06 42.92
CA TYR A 342 59.03 55.53 43.52
C TYR A 342 59.04 54.35 44.54
N THR A 343 59.78 53.31 44.11
CA THR A 343 60.74 52.41 44.80
C THR A 343 60.38 51.78 46.16
N GLN A 344 60.48 50.45 46.29
CA GLN A 344 61.69 49.68 46.64
C GLN A 344 61.33 48.21 46.96
N ALA A 345 62.33 47.34 46.78
CA ALA A 345 62.32 45.88 46.78
C ALA A 345 62.02 45.15 48.11
N ALA A 346 61.75 43.85 47.94
CA ALA A 346 61.93 42.67 48.83
C ALA A 346 60.63 41.87 48.80
N GLY A 347 60.58 40.56 48.60
CA GLY A 347 61.59 39.52 48.66
C GLY A 347 60.85 38.21 48.94
N SER A 348 61.46 37.11 48.53
CA SER A 348 61.18 35.72 48.92
C SER A 348 59.82 35.09 48.59
N ASP A 349 59.89 34.19 47.61
CA ASP A 349 59.11 32.97 47.47
C ASP A 349 59.09 32.10 48.73
N SER A 350 57.96 31.43 48.96
CA SER A 350 57.74 30.13 49.61
C SER A 350 56.22 29.87 49.56
N ALA A 351 55.65 28.74 49.17
CA ALA A 351 56.20 27.43 48.88
C ALA A 351 55.16 26.57 48.11
N GLN A 352 55.72 25.61 47.36
CA GLN A 352 55.34 24.19 47.31
C GLN A 352 54.14 23.70 46.50
N GLY A 353 54.45 22.68 45.69
CA GLY A 353 53.58 21.59 45.25
C GLY A 353 53.25 21.68 43.76
N SER A 354 54.10 21.26 42.82
CA SER A 354 54.36 19.84 42.42
C SER A 354 53.05 19.08 42.20
N ASP A 355 52.73 18.43 41.07
CA ASP A 355 53.53 17.80 40.02
C ASP A 355 52.56 17.50 38.84
N VAL A 356 52.91 17.75 37.57
CA VAL A 356 53.47 16.79 36.57
C VAL A 356 52.43 15.71 36.19
N SER A 357 52.09 15.36 34.95
CA SER A 357 52.51 15.66 33.57
C SER A 357 51.46 14.97 32.65
N LEU A 358 51.27 15.29 31.37
CA LEU A 358 52.06 14.79 30.25
C LEU A 358 51.53 15.43 28.94
N THR A 359 52.46 16.02 28.19
CA THR A 359 52.68 15.99 26.72
C THR A 359 51.57 15.47 25.80
N LYS A 360 51.15 16.26 24.79
CA LYS A 360 51.69 16.35 23.41
C LYS A 360 51.39 15.07 22.59
N ASP A 361 50.97 15.10 21.34
CA ASP A 361 51.15 16.05 20.23
C ASP A 361 50.09 15.71 19.15
N PRO A 362 49.85 16.57 18.14
CA PRO A 362 48.90 16.36 17.06
C PRO A 362 49.55 15.89 15.75
N ARG A 363 48.78 15.14 14.96
CA ARG A 363 48.74 14.98 13.47
C ARG A 363 48.19 13.57 13.20
N VAL A 364 47.16 13.39 12.40
CA VAL A 364 47.05 13.56 10.94
C VAL A 364 45.57 13.72 10.59
#